data_AF-A0A5J5IYY4-F1
#
_entry.id   AF-A0A5J5IYY4-F1
#
_cell.length_a   1.000
_cell.length_b   1.000
_cell.length_c   1.000
_cell.angle_alpha   90.00
_cell.angle_beta   90.00
_cell.angle_gamma   90.00
#
_symmetry.space_group_name_H-M   'P 1'
#
loop_
_entity.id
_entity.type
_entity.pdbx_description
1 polymer ?
#
loop_
_entity_poly.entity_id
_entity_poly.type
_entity_poly.pdbx_seq_one_letter_code
_entity_poly.pdbx_strand_id
1 'polypeptide(L)'
;MHHTGLRWDEIAEDAWRVRDPQRPQTDADAVVAYVERRRDGDYEVVWLCGTAGTAAFASLDDADRAITARYAAHRRNGSPTATKPRPIAHRPPLSPA
;
A
#
# COMPACT_ATOMS: atom_id res chain seq x y z
N MET A 1 18.53 8.54 -8.70
CA MET A 1 17.84 8.74 -7.41
C MET A 1 17.96 7.43 -6.66
N HIS A 2 18.68 7.41 -5.52
CA HIS A 2 18.89 6.19 -4.75
C HIS A 2 17.70 6.01 -3.80
N HIS A 3 16.73 5.20 -4.20
CA HIS A 3 15.61 4.80 -3.35
C HIS A 3 16.17 4.01 -2.16
N THR A 4 16.27 4.61 -0.98
CA THR A 4 16.83 3.93 0.19
C THR A 4 15.92 2.78 0.61
N GLY A 5 16.35 1.57 0.32
CA GLY A 5 15.80 0.32 0.87
C GLY A 5 14.51 -0.18 0.22
N LEU A 6 13.77 0.62 -0.53
CA LEU A 6 12.56 0.17 -1.24
C LEU A 6 12.83 -0.03 -2.72
N ARG A 7 12.26 -1.10 -3.28
CA ARG A 7 12.38 -1.46 -4.69
C ARG A 7 11.12 -1.06 -5.44
N TRP A 8 11.29 -0.35 -6.55
CA TRP A 8 10.21 0.03 -7.46
C TRP A 8 10.26 -0.90 -8.67
N ASP A 9 9.24 -1.73 -8.82
CA ASP A 9 9.09 -2.61 -9.97
C ASP A 9 7.98 -2.09 -10.86
N GLU A 10 8.31 -1.84 -12.12
CA GLU A 10 7.31 -1.49 -13.14
C GLU A 10 6.36 -2.67 -13.34
N ILE A 11 5.06 -2.38 -13.32
CA ILE A 11 3.99 -3.38 -13.51
C ILE A 11 3.13 -3.08 -14.74
N ALA A 12 3.13 -1.82 -15.19
CA ALA A 12 2.61 -1.36 -16.47
C ALA A 12 3.29 -0.03 -16.82
N GLU A 13 3.03 0.49 -18.02
CA GLU A 13 3.39 1.86 -18.38
C GLU A 13 2.82 2.82 -17.33
N ASP A 14 3.67 3.71 -16.82
CA ASP A 14 3.30 4.70 -15.80
C ASP A 14 2.77 4.11 -14.47
N ALA A 15 3.02 2.82 -14.20
CA ALA A 15 2.59 2.16 -12.96
C ALA A 15 3.69 1.30 -12.33
N TRP A 16 3.85 1.46 -11.02
CA TRP A 16 4.88 0.81 -10.23
C TRP A 16 4.32 0.15 -8.98
N ARG A 17 4.92 -0.99 -8.62
CA ARG A 17 4.75 -1.63 -7.34
C ARG A 17 5.99 -1.35 -6.48
N VAL A 18 5.78 -0.78 -5.31
CA VAL A 18 6.86 -0.49 -4.35
C VAL A 18 6.93 -1.59 -3.30
N ARG A 19 8.13 -2.16 -3.12
CA ARG A 19 8.35 -3.35 -2.29
C ARG A 19 9.50 -3.17 -1.31
N ASP A 20 9.40 -3.85 -0.17
CA ASP A 20 10.51 -4.12 0.74
C ASP A 20 11.30 -5.35 0.23
N PRO A 21 12.52 -5.18 -0.31
CA PRO A 21 13.34 -6.27 -0.82
C PRO A 21 13.91 -7.16 0.27
N GLN A 22 13.80 -6.78 1.56
CA GLN A 22 14.22 -7.63 2.68
C GLN A 22 13.17 -8.68 3.06
N ARG A 23 11.95 -8.58 2.53
CA ARG A 23 10.88 -9.57 2.72
C ARG A 23 10.79 -10.52 1.51
N PRO A 24 10.41 -11.79 1.73
CA PRO A 24 10.16 -12.73 0.63
C PRO A 24 9.08 -12.20 -0.32
N GLN A 25 9.21 -12.47 -1.62
CA GLN A 25 8.22 -12.06 -2.61
C GLN A 25 6.82 -12.64 -2.36
N THR A 26 6.74 -13.78 -1.67
CA THR A 26 5.49 -14.44 -1.29
C THR A 26 4.82 -13.82 -0.06
N ASP A 27 5.50 -12.93 0.65
CA ASP A 27 4.94 -12.20 1.78
C ASP A 27 4.12 -11.00 1.27
N ALA A 28 2.83 -10.97 1.58
CA ALA A 28 1.96 -9.87 1.19
C ALA A 28 2.40 -8.53 1.80
N ASP A 29 2.99 -8.55 3.00
CA ASP A 29 3.53 -7.37 3.68
C ASP A 29 4.81 -6.84 3.01
N ALA A 30 5.38 -7.58 2.04
CA ALA A 30 6.50 -7.08 1.23
C ALA A 30 6.07 -5.95 0.30
N VAL A 31 4.77 -5.81 -0.01
CA VAL A 31 4.26 -4.73 -0.86
C VAL A 31 3.89 -3.52 0.02
N VAL A 32 4.52 -2.39 -0.26
CA VAL A 32 4.38 -1.16 0.54
C VAL A 32 3.31 -0.24 -0.05
N ALA A 33 3.32 -0.08 -1.37
CA ALA A 33 2.39 0.77 -2.10
C ALA A 33 2.31 0.38 -3.58
N TYR A 34 1.23 0.80 -4.23
CA TYR A 34 1.15 0.94 -5.68
C TYR A 34 1.21 2.42 -6.04
N VAL A 35 1.86 2.74 -7.15
CA VAL A 35 1.96 4.10 -7.67
C VAL A 35 1.55 4.10 -9.13
N GLU A 36 0.70 5.02 -9.53
CA GLU A 36 0.26 5.19 -10.90
C GLU A 36 0.32 6.68 -11.26
N ARG A 37 0.84 7.00 -12.44
CA ARG A 37 0.75 8.35 -12.98
C ARG A 37 -0.63 8.55 -13.60
N ARG A 38 -1.33 9.56 -13.13
CA ARG A 38 -2.64 9.97 -13.63
C ARG A 38 -2.50 10.80 -14.90
N ARG A 39 -3.62 10.95 -15.61
CA ARG A 39 -3.70 11.70 -16.88
C ARG A 39 -3.38 13.19 -16.74
N ASP A 40 -3.58 13.76 -15.55
CA ASP A 40 -3.23 15.14 -15.20
C ASP A 40 -1.73 15.32 -14.88
N GLY A 41 -0.96 14.24 -14.83
CA GLY A 41 0.47 14.24 -14.57
C GLY A 41 0.84 14.01 -13.11
N ASP A 42 -0.14 14.03 -12.20
CA ASP A 42 0.07 13.70 -10.78
C ASP A 42 0.26 12.19 -10.60
N TYR A 43 0.86 11.81 -9.48
CA TYR A 43 1.10 10.42 -9.08
C TYR A 43 0.14 10.06 -7.96
N GLU A 44 -0.73 9.08 -8.21
CA GLU A 44 -1.55 8.48 -7.16
C GLU A 44 -0.79 7.34 -6.49
N VAL A 45 -0.74 7.36 -5.17
CA VAL A 45 -0.18 6.31 -4.35
C VAL A 45 -1.32 5.62 -3.59
N VAL A 46 -1.42 4.31 -3.75
CA VAL A 46 -2.29 3.44 -2.96
C VAL A 46 -1.49 2.79 -1.84
N TRP A 47 -1.85 3.07 -0.59
CA TRP A 47 -1.12 2.60 0.58
C TRP A 47 -1.48 1.15 0.94
N LEU A 48 -0.48 0.29 1.05
CA LEU A 48 -0.64 -1.09 1.55
C LEU A 48 0.03 -1.31 2.91
N CYS A 49 0.98 -0.44 3.30
CA CYS A 49 1.51 -0.40 4.66
C CYS A 49 0.80 0.65 5.54
N GLY A 50 0.52 0.29 6.80
CA GLY A 50 -0.15 1.15 7.75
C GLY A 50 -1.64 1.35 7.43
N THR A 51 -2.18 2.54 7.69
CA THR A 51 -3.60 2.84 7.40
C THR A 51 -3.87 2.77 5.89
N ALA A 52 -4.90 2.04 5.48
CA ALA A 52 -5.32 1.99 4.08
C ALA A 52 -5.79 3.37 3.58
N GLY A 53 -5.59 3.65 2.29
CA GLY A 53 -6.06 4.86 1.62
C GLY A 53 -5.27 5.17 0.36
N THR A 54 -5.55 6.33 -0.25
CA THR A 54 -4.76 6.87 -1.37
C THR A 54 -4.30 8.29 -1.10
N ALA A 55 -3.28 8.75 -1.82
CA ALA A 55 -2.82 10.13 -1.83
C ALA A 55 -2.28 10.50 -3.21
N ALA A 56 -2.41 11.77 -3.60
CA ALA A 56 -1.87 12.28 -4.85
C ALA A 56 -0.64 13.17 -4.60
N PHE A 57 0.34 13.12 -5.50
CA PHE A 57 1.59 13.86 -5.43
C PHE A 57 1.93 14.46 -6.79
N ALA A 58 2.45 15.69 -6.81
CA ALA A 58 2.81 16.37 -8.07
C ALA A 58 4.06 15.79 -8.74
N SER A 59 4.86 15.00 -8.01
CA SER A 59 6.09 14.40 -8.54
C SER A 59 6.35 13.02 -7.96
N LEU A 60 7.07 12.18 -8.72
CA LEU A 60 7.49 10.85 -8.28
C LEU A 60 8.44 10.92 -7.07
N ASP A 61 9.23 11.99 -6.96
CA ASP A 61 10.14 12.23 -5.83
C ASP A 61 9.38 12.53 -4.54
N ASP A 62 8.30 13.32 -4.61
CA ASP A 62 7.43 13.56 -3.45
C ASP A 62 6.72 12.27 -3.01
N ALA A 63 6.27 11.46 -3.97
CA ALA A 63 5.70 10.14 -3.70
C ALA A 63 6.73 9.23 -3.00
N ASP A 64 7.97 9.15 -3.49
CA ASP A 64 9.04 8.34 -2.90
C ASP A 64 9.37 8.76 -1.47
N ARG A 65 9.46 10.06 -1.19
CA ARG A 65 9.66 10.58 0.17
C ARG A 65 8.51 10.20 1.09
N ALA A 66 7.26 10.35 0.63
CA ALA A 66 6.08 10.01 1.41
C ALA A 66 5.99 8.50 1.70
N ILE A 67 6.26 7.67 0.70
CA ILE A 67 6.29 6.20 0.83
C ILE A 67 7.37 5.77 1.83
N THR A 68 8.59 6.29 1.69
CA THR A 68 9.70 5.99 2.59
C THR A 68 9.39 6.39 4.03
N ALA A 69 8.86 7.60 4.24
CA ALA A 69 8.50 8.09 5.56
C ALA A 69 7.39 7.25 6.20
N ARG A 70 6.36 6.90 5.43
CA ARG A 70 5.25 6.06 5.89
C ARG A 70 5.72 4.66 6.26
N TYR A 71 6.52 4.03 5.40
CA TYR A 71 7.06 2.71 5.63
C TYR A 71 7.95 2.67 6.88
N ALA A 72 8.82 3.66 7.07
CA ALA A 72 9.64 3.78 8.28
C ALA A 72 8.80 3.94 9.55
N ALA A 73 7.69 4.70 9.50
CA ALA A 73 6.76 4.81 10.62
C ALA A 73 6.03 3.50 10.92
N HIS A 74 5.57 2.79 9.89
CA HIS A 74 4.93 1.47 10.04
C HIS A 74 5.87 0.45 10.69
N ARG A 75 7.14 0.39 10.26
CA ARG A 75 8.14 -0.51 10.85
C ARG A 75 8.39 -0.24 12.34
N ARG A 76 8.38 1.03 12.76
CA ARG A 76 8.56 1.40 14.18
C ARG A 76 7.38 0.99 15.05
N ASN A 77 6.17 1.04 14.51
CA ASN A 77 4.96 0.76 15.27
C ASN A 77 4.64 -0.74 15.35
N GLY A 78 5.29 -1.57 14.51
CA GLY A 78 4.96 -2.99 14.36
C GLY A 78 3.64 -3.21 13.61
N SER A 79 3.48 -4.35 12.94
CA SER A 79 2.15 -4.74 12.43
C SER A 79 1.22 -4.97 13.61
N PRO A 80 -0.02 -4.44 13.60
CA PRO A 80 -1.05 -4.93 14.50
C PRO A 80 -1.12 -6.44 14.33
N THR A 81 -0.85 -7.20 15.39
CA THR A 81 -1.05 -8.65 15.41
C THR A 81 -2.47 -8.91 14.92
N ALA A 82 -2.62 -9.75 13.89
CA ALA A 82 -3.91 -10.06 13.27
C ALA A 82 -5.01 -10.24 14.32
N THR A 83 -5.87 -9.24 14.45
CA THR A 83 -7.02 -9.32 15.35
C THR A 83 -8.09 -10.13 14.64
N LYS A 84 -8.73 -11.06 15.36
CA LYS A 84 -9.82 -11.88 14.83
C LYS A 84 -10.84 -11.00 14.08
N PRO A 85 -11.22 -11.34 12.83
CA PRO A 85 -12.26 -10.61 12.11
C PRO A 85 -13.51 -10.46 12.97
N ARG A 86 -14.15 -9.28 12.95
CA ARG A 86 -15.40 -9.09 13.68
C ARG A 86 -16.45 -10.04 13.09
N PRO A 87 -17.13 -10.89 13.91
CA PRO A 87 -18.18 -11.77 13.43
C PRO A 87 -19.26 -10.97 12.70
N ILE A 88 -19.64 -11.39 11.49
CA ILE A 88 -20.80 -10.83 10.78
C ILE A 88 -22.05 -11.37 11.48
N ALA A 89 -22.98 -10.48 11.85
CA ALA A 89 -24.23 -10.91 12.45
C ALA A 89 -25.02 -11.79 11.46
N HIS A 90 -25.38 -13.00 11.87
CA HIS A 90 -26.24 -13.87 11.08
C HIS A 90 -27.65 -13.28 11.03
N ARG A 91 -28.11 -12.87 9.84
CA ARG A 91 -29.53 -12.55 9.60
C ARG A 91 -30.21 -13.79 9.00
N PRO A 92 -31.29 -14.30 9.61
CA PRO A 92 -32.06 -15.38 8.99
C PRO A 92 -32.65 -14.93 7.65
N PRO A 93 -32.81 -15.83 6.67
CA PRO A 93 -33.45 -15.51 5.40
C PRO A 93 -34.89 -15.02 5.64
N LEU A 94 -35.36 -14.09 4.79
CA LEU A 94 -36.75 -13.63 4.83
C LEU A 94 -37.66 -14.82 4.52
N SER A 95 -38.62 -15.10 5.40
CA SER A 95 -39.65 -16.11 5.13
C SER A 95 -40.46 -15.70 3.89
N PRO A 96 -40.80 -16.64 2.99
CA PRO A 96 -41.77 -16.36 1.93
C PRO A 96 -43.13 -16.04 2.56
N ALA A 97 -43.80 -15.04 1.99
CA ALA A 97 -45.15 -14.61 2.36
C ALA A 97 -46.22 -15.65 2.01
#